data_AF-A0AAP2WH30-F1
#
_entry.id   AF-A0AAP2WH30-F1
#
_cell.length_a   1.000
_cell.length_b   1.000
_cell.length_c   1.000
_cell.angle_alpha   90.00
_cell.angle_beta   90.00
_cell.angle_gamma   90.00
#
_symmetry.space_group_name_H-M   'P 1'
#
loop_
_entity.id
_entity.type
_entity.pdbx_description
1 polymer ?
#
loop_
_entity_poly.entity_id
_entity_poly.type
_entity_poly.pdbx_seq_one_letter_code
_entity_poly.pdbx_strand_id
1 'polypeptide(L)' 'MHVVAEHRRSGVGMALLEAYALDAAAQGFTQLRLSVRPENPAKFMYQKAGFLHTGTEAHGYLRYERHA' A
#
# COMPACT_ATOMS: atom_id res chain seq x y z
N MET A 1 1.43 1.51 -7.69
CA MET A 1 1.73 0.11 -8.07
C MET A 1 0.64 -0.40 -9.00
N HIS A 2 1.01 -1.08 -10.09
CA HIS A 2 0.07 -1.66 -11.05
C HIS A 2 0.50 -3.09 -11.39
N VAL A 3 -0.46 -4.02 -11.41
CA VAL A 3 -0.27 -5.40 -11.83
C VAL A 3 -1.22 -5.64 -13.00
N VAL A 4 -0.68 -6.16 -14.11
CA VAL A 4 -1.45 -6.51 -15.30
C VAL A 4 -2.56 -7.50 -14.95
N ALA A 5 -3.68 -7.43 -15.67
CA ALA A 5 -4.93 -8.07 -15.27
C ALA A 5 -4.79 -9.58 -15.05
N GLU A 6 -4.00 -10.23 -15.90
CA GLU A 6 -3.71 -11.66 -15.96
C GLU A 6 -3.01 -12.17 -14.68
N HIS A 7 -2.33 -11.29 -13.95
CA HIS A 7 -1.57 -11.61 -12.74
C HIS A 7 -2.17 -10.96 -11.49
N ARG A 8 -3.40 -10.45 -11.53
CA ARG A 8 -4.07 -9.92 -10.33
C ARG A 8 -4.50 -11.06 -9.41
N ARG A 9 -4.59 -10.76 -8.11
CA ARG A 9 -5.04 -11.69 -7.05
C ARG A 9 -4.17 -12.95 -6.86
N SER A 10 -2.98 -13.02 -7.48
CA SER A 10 -1.99 -14.09 -7.31
C SER A 10 -0.93 -13.78 -6.24
N GLY A 11 -1.04 -12.65 -5.55
CA GLY A 11 -0.07 -12.21 -4.53
C GLY A 11 1.05 -11.30 -5.03
N VAL A 12 1.18 -11.10 -6.35
CA VAL A 12 2.25 -10.24 -6.94
C VAL A 12 2.27 -8.83 -6.34
N GLY A 13 1.11 -8.18 -6.19
CA GLY A 13 1.04 -6.85 -5.58
C GLY A 13 1.51 -6.81 -4.13
N MET A 14 1.24 -7.87 -3.37
CA MET A 14 1.71 -7.98 -1.98
C MET A 14 3.23 -8.17 -1.95
N ALA A 15 3.75 -9.06 -2.80
CA ALA A 15 5.20 -9.31 -2.89
C ALA A 15 5.97 -8.04 -3.27
N LEU A 16 5.47 -7.27 -4.24
CA LEU A 16 6.06 -5.99 -4.61
C LEU A 16 6.02 -4.97 -3.47
N LEU A 17 4.94 -4.96 -2.68
CA LEU A 17 4.78 -4.00 -1.59
C LEU A 17 5.72 -4.30 -0.43
N GLU A 18 5.86 -5.58 -0.06
CA GLU A 18 6.81 -6.00 0.97
C GLU A 18 8.25 -5.81 0.51
N ALA A 19 8.58 -6.11 -0.75
CA ALA A 19 9.91 -5.83 -1.30
C ALA A 19 10.27 -4.33 -1.21
N TYR A 20 9.32 -3.46 -1.56
CA TYR A 20 9.50 -2.02 -1.42
C TYR A 20 9.64 -1.58 0.05
N ALA A 21 8.87 -2.17 0.97
CA ALA A 21 8.96 -1.85 2.39
C ALA A 21 10.30 -2.27 2.99
N LEU A 22 10.81 -3.45 2.62
CA LEU A 22 12.12 -3.95 3.04
C LEU A 22 13.25 -3.06 2.53
N ASP A 23 13.20 -2.65 1.26
CA ASP A 23 14.21 -1.74 0.68
C ASP A 23 14.19 -0.37 1.37
N ALA A 24 13.01 0.20 1.61
CA ALA A 24 12.88 1.46 2.34
C ALA A 24 13.43 1.34 3.78
N ALA A 25 13.13 0.25 4.49
CA ALA A 25 13.66 0.00 5.82
C ALA A 25 15.20 -0.13 5.81
N ALA A 26 15.77 -0.82 4.83
CA ALA A 26 17.22 -0.94 4.66
C ALA A 26 17.92 0.41 4.43
N GLN A 27 17.20 1.38 3.87
CA GLN A 27 17.66 2.76 3.69
C GLN A 27 17.40 3.66 4.90
N GLY A 28 16.83 3.13 5.98
CA GLY A 28 16.56 3.87 7.23
C GLY A 28 15.25 4.63 7.26
N PHE A 29 14.35 4.44 6.29
CA PHE A 29 13.01 5.00 6.35
C PHE A 29 12.15 4.23 7.36
N THR A 30 11.47 4.95 8.26
CA THR A 30 10.70 4.36 9.37
C THR A 30 9.20 4.38 9.14
N GLN A 31 8.74 5.00 8.05
CA GLN A 31 7.32 5.18 7.77
C GLN A 31 7.05 5.18 6.28
N LEU A 32 6.02 4.43 5.90
CA LEU A 32 5.46 4.41 4.56
C LEU A 32 4.07 5.03 4.59
N ARG A 33 3.77 5.84 3.58
CA ARG A 33 2.45 6.46 3.38
C ARG A 33 1.97 6.22 1.96
N LEU A 34 0.67 6.00 1.80
CA LEU A 34 0.01 5.95 0.50
C LEU A 34 -1.39 6.58 0.56
N SER A 35 -1.87 7.02 -0.60
CA SER A 35 -3.22 7.53 -0.79
C SER A 35 -3.93 6.73 -1.87
N VAL A 36 -5.16 6.31 -1.62
CA VAL A 36 -5.93 5.44 -2.51
C VAL A 36 -7.40 5.88 -2.60
N ARG A 37 -8.00 5.78 -3.78
CA ARG A 37 -9.44 6.05 -3.94
C ARG A 37 -10.28 5.07 -3.12
N PRO A 38 -11.41 5.49 -2.51
CA PRO A 38 -12.26 4.61 -1.71
C PRO A 38 -12.76 3.37 -2.46
N GLU A 39 -12.98 3.49 -3.77
CA GLU A 39 -13.51 2.43 -4.64
C GLU A 39 -12.42 1.45 -5.09
N ASN A 40 -11.14 1.76 -4.87
CA ASN A 40 -10.06 0.92 -5.34
C ASN A 40 -9.91 -0.32 -4.44
N PRO A 41 -10.05 -1.55 -4.99
CA PRO A 41 -9.97 -2.78 -4.20
C PRO A 41 -8.58 -3.04 -3.61
N ALA A 42 -7.53 -2.36 -4.09
CA ALA A 42 -6.19 -2.45 -3.51
C ALA A 42 -6.12 -2.00 -2.05
N LYS A 43 -7.09 -1.19 -1.56
CA LYS A 43 -7.14 -0.79 -0.14
C LYS A 43 -7.09 -1.97 0.83
N PHE A 44 -7.73 -3.09 0.48
CA PHE A 44 -7.71 -4.30 1.30
C PHE A 44 -6.33 -4.97 1.33
N MET A 45 -5.55 -4.86 0.25
CA MET A 45 -4.16 -5.33 0.22
C MET A 45 -3.28 -4.50 1.16
N TYR A 46 -3.41 -3.17 1.13
CA TYR A 46 -2.65 -2.29 2.01
C TYR A 46 -2.98 -2.57 3.48
N GLN A 47 -4.26 -2.73 3.82
CA GLN A 47 -4.68 -3.11 5.18
C GLN A 47 -4.09 -4.45 5.62
N LYS A 48 -4.12 -5.48 4.75
CA LYS A 48 -3.48 -6.77 5.03
C LYS A 48 -1.97 -6.68 5.19
N ALA A 49 -1.33 -5.74 4.49
CA ALA A 49 0.09 -5.45 4.61
C ALA A 49 0.43 -4.61 5.86
N GLY A 50 -0.52 -4.38 6.77
CA GLY A 50 -0.27 -3.64 8.02
C GLY A 50 -0.39 -2.12 7.91
N PHE A 51 -0.88 -1.59 6.79
CA PHE A 51 -1.20 -0.16 6.72
C PHE A 51 -2.52 0.15 7.43
N LEU A 52 -2.51 1.21 8.23
CA LEU A 52 -3.67 1.72 8.95
C LEU A 52 -4.23 2.94 8.23
N HIS A 53 -5.56 3.04 8.17
CA HIS A 53 -6.23 4.22 7.64
C HIS A 53 -6.03 5.39 8.62
N THR A 54 -5.35 6.46 8.19
CA THR A 54 -5.01 7.60 9.03
C THR A 54 -5.79 8.87 8.70
N GLY A 55 -6.60 8.86 7.64
CA GLY A 55 -7.51 9.96 7.32
C GLY A 55 -7.89 10.03 5.86
N THR A 56 -8.59 11.10 5.49
CA THR A 56 -9.02 11.37 4.12
C THR A 56 -8.35 12.66 3.62
N GLU A 57 -7.73 12.61 2.45
CA GLU A 57 -7.11 13.73 1.77
C GLU A 57 -8.11 14.46 0.85
N ALA A 58 -7.62 15.53 0.20
CA ALA A 58 -8.37 16.24 -0.82
C ALA A 58 -8.91 15.27 -1.89
N HIS A 59 -10.08 15.61 -2.45
CA HIS A 59 -10.76 14.79 -3.46
C HIS A 59 -11.18 13.38 -2.99
N GLY A 60 -11.24 13.14 -1.69
CA GLY A 60 -11.78 11.91 -1.10
C GLY A 60 -10.83 10.72 -1.09
N TYR A 61 -9.54 10.93 -1.32
CA TYR A 61 -8.55 9.85 -1.24
C TYR A 61 -8.35 9.43 0.22
N LEU A 62 -8.33 8.12 0.48
CA LEU A 62 -8.04 7.55 1.79
C LEU A 62 -6.52 7.49 1.96
N ARG A 63 -6.01 8.05 3.05
CA ARG A 63 -4.61 8.00 3.47
C ARG A 63 -4.38 6.78 4.36
N TYR A 64 -3.32 6.06 4.06
CA TYR A 64 -2.87 4.90 4.82
C TYR A 64 -1.40 5.01 5.19
N GLU A 65 -1.05 4.58 6.40
CA GLU A 65 0.32 4.62 6.90
C GLU A 65 0.72 3.30 7.57
N ARG A 66 1.99 2.92 7.43
CA ARG A 66 2.62 1.78 8.10
C ARG A 66 3.97 2.22 8.63
N HIS A 67 4.29 1.84 9.85
CA HIS A 67 5.65 1.93 10.37
C HIS A 67 6.43 0.69 9.94
N ALA A 68 7.66 0.91 9.47
CA ALA A 68 8.57 -0.15 9.02
C ALA A 68 9.15 -0.93 10.20
#